data_AF-A0A964LK14-F1
#
_entry.id   AF-A0A964LK14-F1
#
_cell.length_a   1.000
_cell.length_b   1.000
_cell.length_c   1.000
_cell.angle_alpha   90.00
_cell.angle_beta   90.00
_cell.angle_gamma   90.00
#
_symmetry.space_group_name_H-M   'P 1'
#
loop_
_entity.id
_entity.type
_entity.pdbx_description
1 polymer ?
#
loop_
_entity_poly.entity_id
_entity_poly.type
_entity_poly.pdbx_seq_one_letter_code
_entity_poly.pdbx_strand_id
1 'polypeptide(L)'
;MPTAVYCRRMGGSLAVDAKYGPSSRPRKAKTVIRGGAVPRGEKNRLRSTLATEVLTMWIRKSDRDRQTGRGTPVPTQIVGNEEFDPMPQTEDQKRVEQRIFELADQYSRKLGMSRRDFLRTSGGMAVSFMAMNEVFGPAFMVNEAEAAEPAATREMWPKKEFILDGQTHHVNDSMAGPLMFRTQTAKLGLNPALGSAPPDKDSLHRANYIKEVFFDSDTVMACITGAAIGPPKAYVLTSEQMVETRNVINEMAGSRRMLSHGISTPTNPNWVDDAEQLVKELKIDAWKFYTGDPAGPWRHDDEKVAYPFYERTLKLGVRNICTHKGLPIPGRGKEFFRPDDLIKAAKDWPDINWIVFHSGMKHMMTQVPAGESGIDANGNIPWTTEFCQQIKASGVKNIYLELGAVFGHSVVTHPEVCGHLLGQVIAAVGADHVIWGTDSIWWGSPQWQIEAFRRFQIPATLQEKFGYRAISPEDRALIFGLNGARLFNVDVNAARSAIPADGLSKLKAAYQADGPEPSLTQYGWVAAG
;
A
#
# COMPACT_ATOMS: atom_id res chain seq x y z
N MET A 1 -29.98 41.25 -22.26
CA MET A 1 -29.77 42.66 -22.65
C MET A 1 -29.51 43.48 -21.39
N PRO A 2 -28.60 44.46 -21.40
CA PRO A 2 -27.13 44.32 -21.27
C PRO A 2 -26.62 45.18 -20.08
N THR A 3 -25.35 45.19 -19.64
CA THR A 3 -24.13 45.79 -20.23
C THR A 3 -23.03 45.65 -19.14
N ALA A 4 -21.84 45.07 -19.40
CA ALA A 4 -20.64 45.65 -20.01
C ALA A 4 -19.69 46.41 -19.04
N VAL A 5 -18.47 45.86 -18.91
CA VAL A 5 -17.13 46.50 -18.99
C VAL A 5 -16.80 47.67 -18.05
N TYR A 6 -15.76 47.49 -17.22
CA TYR A 6 -14.71 48.51 -17.08
C TYR A 6 -13.33 47.90 -16.81
N CYS A 7 -12.42 48.16 -17.73
CA CYS A 7 -11.00 47.89 -17.66
C CYS A 7 -10.29 49.21 -17.33
N ARG A 8 -9.43 49.26 -16.31
CA ARG A 8 -8.42 50.34 -16.16
C ARG A 8 -7.12 49.80 -15.60
N ARG A 9 -6.11 49.75 -16.49
CA ARG A 9 -4.69 49.88 -16.16
C ARG A 9 -4.43 51.29 -15.63
N MET A 10 -3.61 51.39 -14.57
CA MET A 10 -2.68 52.51 -14.39
C MET A 10 -1.37 51.95 -13.86
N GLY A 11 -0.29 52.22 -14.61
CA GLY A 11 1.09 51.99 -14.18
C GLY A 11 1.59 53.13 -13.31
N GLY A 12 2.67 52.88 -12.58
CA GLY A 12 3.37 53.87 -11.77
C GLY A 12 4.67 53.28 -11.22
N SER A 13 5.76 53.57 -11.92
CA SER A 13 7.16 53.30 -11.60
C SER A 13 7.58 53.91 -10.25
N LEU A 14 8.45 53.22 -9.50
CA LEU A 14 9.42 53.83 -8.60
C LEU A 14 10.71 52.99 -8.60
N ALA A 15 11.72 53.53 -9.26
CA ALA A 15 13.12 53.12 -9.18
C ALA A 15 13.77 53.75 -7.94
N VAL A 16 14.72 53.04 -7.32
CA VAL A 16 15.71 53.66 -6.43
C VAL A 16 17.09 53.12 -6.80
N ASP A 17 17.93 54.01 -7.29
CA ASP A 17 19.36 53.85 -7.53
C ASP A 17 20.15 53.83 -6.21
N ALA A 18 21.22 53.05 -6.14
CA ALA A 18 22.47 53.47 -5.48
C ALA A 18 23.68 52.68 -6.01
N LYS A 19 24.52 53.41 -6.75
CA LYS A 19 25.83 53.04 -7.30
C LYS A 19 26.89 52.90 -6.20
N TYR A 20 27.86 52.00 -6.38
CA TYR A 20 29.30 52.27 -6.17
C TYR A 20 30.14 51.25 -6.96
N GLY A 21 31.01 51.75 -7.86
CA GLY A 21 32.23 51.07 -8.32
C GLY A 21 33.43 51.98 -7.98
N PRO A 22 34.63 51.84 -8.59
CA PRO A 22 35.20 50.73 -9.38
C PRO A 22 36.71 50.45 -9.08
N SER A 23 37.35 49.67 -9.97
CA SER A 23 38.80 49.52 -10.25
C SER A 23 39.52 48.38 -9.51
N SER A 24 40.46 47.60 -10.07
CA SER A 24 41.24 47.69 -11.32
C SER A 24 41.83 46.31 -11.71
N ARG A 25 42.06 46.09 -13.01
CA ARG A 25 42.77 44.97 -13.69
C ARG A 25 44.24 45.41 -14.00
N PRO A 26 45.09 44.67 -14.76
CA PRO A 26 45.46 43.23 -14.84
C PRO A 26 47.00 43.01 -14.97
N ARG A 27 47.51 41.77 -15.15
CA ARG A 27 48.61 41.47 -16.11
C ARG A 27 48.80 39.97 -16.43
N LYS A 28 49.26 39.74 -17.67
CA LYS A 28 49.36 38.50 -18.45
C LYS A 28 50.67 37.74 -18.20
N ALA A 29 50.67 36.43 -18.48
CA ALA A 29 51.82 35.76 -19.09
C ALA A 29 51.35 34.86 -20.24
N LYS A 30 52.01 35.01 -21.39
CA LYS A 30 51.82 34.27 -22.64
C LYS A 30 52.72 33.03 -22.62
N THR A 31 52.26 31.94 -23.23
CA THR A 31 53.18 31.02 -23.92
C THR A 31 52.54 30.61 -25.25
N VAL A 32 53.31 30.82 -26.32
CA VAL A 32 52.97 30.53 -27.72
C VAL A 32 53.68 29.23 -28.07
N ILE A 33 52.96 28.24 -28.61
CA ILE A 33 53.54 27.25 -29.52
C ILE A 33 52.61 27.11 -30.73
N ARG A 34 53.23 27.15 -31.91
CA ARG A 34 52.64 27.25 -33.25
C ARG A 34 52.05 25.92 -33.72
N GLY A 35 50.85 26.00 -34.30
CA GLY A 35 50.54 25.64 -35.69
C GLY A 35 50.76 24.21 -36.20
N GLY A 36 49.65 23.49 -36.40
CA GLY A 36 49.51 22.40 -37.37
C GLY A 36 48.03 22.14 -37.64
N ALA A 37 47.56 22.43 -38.85
CA ALA A 37 46.17 22.23 -39.28
C ALA A 37 46.00 20.86 -39.94
N VAL A 38 44.94 20.11 -39.57
CA VAL A 38 44.47 18.88 -40.25
C VAL A 38 42.92 18.90 -40.31
N PRO A 39 42.28 18.40 -41.38
CA PRO A 39 40.96 18.87 -41.85
C PRO A 39 39.73 18.35 -41.08
N ARG A 40 38.61 19.05 -41.30
CA ARG A 40 37.25 18.64 -40.88
C ARG A 40 36.83 17.35 -41.59
N GLY A 41 36.49 16.33 -40.81
CA GLY A 41 35.74 15.18 -41.28
C GLY A 41 36.03 13.93 -40.47
N GLU A 42 35.49 13.86 -39.25
CA GLU A 42 35.23 12.62 -38.46
C GLU A 42 34.97 12.98 -36.98
N LYS A 43 33.85 13.67 -36.70
CA LYS A 43 33.40 13.93 -35.32
C LYS A 43 31.97 13.45 -35.05
N ASN A 44 31.49 12.46 -35.80
CA ASN A 44 30.14 11.89 -35.61
C ASN A 44 30.09 10.35 -35.57
N ARG A 45 31.21 9.68 -35.27
CA ARG A 45 31.23 8.26 -34.90
C ARG A 45 32.39 8.05 -33.93
N LEU A 46 32.09 8.16 -32.63
CA LEU A 46 32.87 7.72 -31.45
C LEU A 46 32.41 8.54 -30.23
N ARG A 47 31.08 8.54 -30.02
CA ARG A 47 30.41 8.84 -28.74
C ARG A 47 29.24 7.86 -28.62
N SER A 48 29.55 6.59 -28.76
CA SER A 48 28.66 5.49 -28.37
C SER A 48 29.57 4.43 -27.76
N THR A 49 29.15 3.91 -26.62
CA THR A 49 29.80 2.90 -25.77
C THR A 49 30.79 3.47 -24.75
N LEU A 50 30.58 3.03 -23.50
CA LEU A 50 31.29 3.38 -22.26
C LEU A 50 30.82 4.69 -21.60
N ALA A 51 29.50 4.89 -21.51
CA ALA A 51 28.97 5.37 -20.24
C ALA A 51 29.08 4.19 -19.27
N THR A 52 29.83 4.39 -18.18
CA THR A 52 29.89 3.46 -17.06
C THR A 52 28.46 3.21 -16.60
N GLU A 53 27.87 2.06 -16.98
CA GLU A 53 26.59 1.62 -16.44
C GLU A 53 26.79 1.43 -14.95
N VAL A 54 26.30 2.39 -14.17
CA VAL A 54 26.00 2.09 -12.78
C VAL A 54 24.85 1.11 -12.86
N LEU A 55 25.13 -0.17 -12.62
CA LEU A 55 24.14 -1.23 -12.47
C LEU A 55 23.07 -0.72 -11.51
N THR A 56 21.91 -0.35 -12.05
CA THR A 56 20.75 -0.01 -11.23
C THR A 56 20.28 -1.33 -10.64
N MET A 57 20.40 -1.49 -9.33
CA MET A 57 19.96 -2.75 -8.69
C MET A 57 18.44 -2.91 -8.78
N TRP A 58 17.68 -1.80 -8.85
CA TRP A 58 16.21 -1.82 -8.92
C TRP A 58 15.66 -0.96 -10.07
N ILE A 59 14.53 -1.38 -10.62
CA ILE A 59 13.73 -0.69 -11.64
C ILE A 59 12.29 -0.50 -11.12
N ARG A 60 11.59 0.57 -11.52
CA ARG A 60 10.15 0.70 -11.22
C ARG A 60 9.41 -0.44 -11.91
N LYS A 61 8.49 -1.08 -11.19
CA LYS A 61 7.73 -2.22 -11.74
C LYS A 61 6.95 -1.82 -12.99
N SER A 62 6.29 -0.66 -12.97
CA SER A 62 5.57 -0.10 -14.11
C SER A 62 6.44 0.07 -15.36
N ASP A 63 7.70 0.49 -15.18
CA ASP A 63 8.62 0.74 -16.30
C ASP A 63 9.10 -0.58 -16.88
N ARG A 64 9.44 -1.53 -16.00
CA ARG A 64 9.82 -2.88 -16.42
C ARG A 64 8.70 -3.58 -17.20
N ASP A 65 7.48 -3.52 -16.70
CA ASP A 65 6.33 -4.14 -17.36
C ASP A 65 6.08 -3.53 -18.74
N ARG A 66 6.22 -2.20 -18.86
CA ARG A 66 6.09 -1.49 -20.13
C ARG A 66 7.21 -1.85 -21.11
N GLN A 67 8.45 -1.95 -20.63
CA GLN A 67 9.62 -2.29 -21.46
C GLN A 67 9.61 -3.74 -21.93
N THR A 68 9.18 -4.66 -21.07
CA THR A 68 9.22 -6.11 -21.35
C THR A 68 7.91 -6.65 -21.92
N GLY A 69 6.80 -5.92 -21.77
CA GLY A 69 5.46 -6.41 -22.10
C GLY A 69 4.98 -7.54 -21.19
N ARG A 70 5.60 -7.74 -20.01
CA ARG A 70 5.33 -8.84 -19.07
C ARG A 70 4.41 -8.46 -17.91
N GLY A 71 3.53 -7.47 -18.10
CA GLY A 71 2.50 -7.15 -17.12
C GLY A 71 1.48 -8.30 -16.97
N THR A 72 1.14 -8.65 -15.74
CA THR A 72 0.17 -9.68 -15.38
C THR A 72 -0.89 -9.10 -14.44
N PRO A 73 -2.14 -9.61 -14.46
CA PRO A 73 -3.21 -9.08 -13.62
C PRO A 73 -3.01 -9.38 -12.13
N VAL A 74 -2.31 -10.47 -11.80
CA VAL A 74 -1.81 -10.76 -10.45
C VAL A 74 -0.29 -10.55 -10.43
N PRO A 75 0.29 -9.85 -9.44
CA PRO A 75 1.73 -9.69 -9.35
C PRO A 75 2.43 -11.04 -9.23
N THR A 76 3.47 -11.24 -10.04
CA THR A 76 4.33 -12.43 -10.00
C THR A 76 5.59 -12.19 -9.17
N GLN A 77 5.62 -11.12 -8.39
CA GLN A 77 6.75 -10.71 -7.56
C GLN A 77 6.34 -9.57 -6.64
N ILE A 78 7.02 -9.45 -5.51
CA ILE A 78 6.81 -8.36 -4.57
C ILE A 78 7.54 -7.11 -5.08
N VAL A 79 6.88 -5.97 -4.98
CA VAL A 79 7.52 -4.65 -5.13
C VAL A 79 7.99 -4.10 -3.78
N GLY A 80 9.18 -3.50 -3.73
CA GLY A 80 9.59 -2.66 -2.61
C GLY A 80 8.86 -1.32 -2.65
N ASN A 81 8.27 -0.91 -1.54
CA ASN A 81 7.60 0.40 -1.37
C ASN A 81 8.57 1.47 -0.85
N GLU A 82 9.88 1.25 -0.96
CA GLU A 82 10.98 2.08 -0.45
C GLU A 82 11.20 1.99 1.07
N GLU A 83 10.24 1.51 1.86
CA GLU A 83 10.46 1.14 3.27
C GLU A 83 11.27 -0.16 3.38
N PHE A 84 11.13 -1.01 2.36
CA PHE A 84 11.80 -2.31 2.24
C PHE A 84 12.44 -2.46 0.87
N ASP A 85 13.63 -3.07 0.87
CA ASP A 85 14.32 -3.44 -0.35
C ASP A 85 13.49 -4.50 -1.12
N PRO A 86 13.38 -4.41 -2.46
CA PRO A 86 12.82 -5.48 -3.26
C PRO A 86 13.74 -6.70 -3.28
N MET A 87 13.14 -7.89 -3.28
CA MET A 87 13.85 -9.15 -3.50
C MET A 87 13.85 -9.51 -4.99
N PRO A 88 14.82 -10.33 -5.45
CA PRO A 88 14.71 -11.02 -6.73
C PRO A 88 13.45 -11.90 -6.78
N GLN A 89 12.89 -12.05 -7.98
CA GLN A 89 11.79 -13.00 -8.19
C GLN A 89 12.27 -14.41 -7.85
N THR A 90 11.50 -15.14 -7.03
CA THR A 90 11.81 -16.54 -6.70
C THR A 90 11.66 -17.44 -7.92
N GLU A 91 12.29 -18.63 -7.91
CA GLU A 91 12.12 -19.60 -9.00
C GLU A 91 10.66 -20.02 -9.19
N ASP A 92 9.90 -20.16 -8.10
CA ASP A 92 8.47 -20.48 -8.17
C ASP A 92 7.67 -19.36 -8.80
N GLN A 93 7.96 -18.11 -8.42
CA GLN A 93 7.35 -16.95 -9.05
C GLN A 93 7.67 -16.83 -10.55
N LYS A 94 8.91 -17.15 -10.97
CA LYS A 94 9.27 -17.23 -12.40
C LYS A 94 8.47 -18.33 -13.11
N ARG A 95 8.29 -19.50 -12.47
CA ARG A 95 7.46 -20.59 -13.00
C ARG A 95 6.00 -20.17 -13.14
N VAL A 96 5.43 -19.48 -12.14
CA VAL A 96 4.07 -18.92 -12.21
C VAL A 96 3.96 -17.94 -13.37
N GLU A 97 4.86 -16.98 -13.47
CA GLU A 97 4.86 -15.98 -14.55
C GLU A 97 4.91 -16.63 -15.93
N GLN A 98 5.82 -17.59 -16.12
CA GLN A 98 5.93 -18.35 -17.36
C GLN A 98 4.62 -19.07 -17.67
N ARG A 99 4.02 -19.71 -16.67
CA ARG A 99 2.79 -20.48 -16.85
C ARG A 99 1.57 -19.60 -17.16
N ILE A 100 1.50 -18.39 -16.59
CA ILE A 100 0.50 -17.39 -16.94
C ILE A 100 0.55 -17.08 -18.43
N PHE A 101 1.75 -16.85 -18.99
CA PHE A 101 1.88 -16.54 -20.41
C PHE A 101 1.50 -17.71 -21.32
N GLU A 102 1.85 -18.94 -20.96
CA GLU A 102 1.46 -20.14 -21.71
C GLU A 102 -0.06 -20.32 -21.77
N LEU A 103 -0.73 -20.20 -20.63
CA LEU A 103 -2.18 -20.26 -20.55
C LEU A 103 -2.82 -19.09 -21.30
N ALA A 104 -2.29 -17.88 -21.13
CA ALA A 104 -2.78 -16.71 -21.85
C ALA A 104 -2.66 -16.87 -23.37
N ASP A 105 -1.54 -17.41 -23.88
CA ASP A 105 -1.36 -17.71 -25.31
C ASP A 105 -2.33 -18.79 -25.82
N GLN A 106 -2.68 -19.77 -25.00
CA GLN A 106 -3.67 -20.79 -25.34
C GLN A 106 -5.08 -20.18 -25.44
N TYR A 107 -5.52 -19.49 -24.39
CA TYR A 107 -6.88 -18.96 -24.29
C TYR A 107 -7.11 -17.76 -25.21
N SER A 108 -6.12 -16.87 -25.38
CA SER A 108 -6.25 -15.74 -26.30
C SER A 108 -6.43 -16.22 -27.75
N ARG A 109 -5.70 -17.27 -28.18
CA ARG A 109 -5.89 -17.89 -29.51
C ARG A 109 -7.27 -18.51 -29.67
N LYS A 110 -7.76 -19.23 -28.66
CA LYS A 110 -9.10 -19.83 -28.65
C LYS A 110 -10.20 -18.77 -28.79
N LEU A 111 -10.01 -17.60 -28.20
CA LEU A 111 -10.99 -16.50 -28.17
C LEU A 111 -10.77 -15.46 -29.29
N GLY A 112 -9.74 -15.60 -30.13
CA GLY A 112 -9.44 -14.62 -31.18
C GLY A 112 -8.96 -13.27 -30.66
N MET A 113 -8.32 -13.23 -29.48
CA MET A 113 -7.81 -12.02 -28.83
C MET A 113 -6.28 -11.96 -28.86
N SER A 114 -5.72 -10.76 -28.72
CA SER A 114 -4.30 -10.64 -28.38
C SER A 114 -4.05 -11.13 -26.95
N ARG A 115 -2.87 -11.66 -26.66
CA ARG A 115 -2.48 -12.05 -25.29
C ARG A 115 -2.62 -10.90 -24.30
N ARG A 116 -2.23 -9.69 -24.72
CA ARG A 116 -2.30 -8.48 -23.91
C ARG A 116 -3.74 -8.14 -23.54
N ASP A 117 -4.67 -8.23 -24.48
CA ASP A 117 -6.08 -7.94 -24.22
C ASP A 117 -6.71 -9.03 -23.35
N PHE A 118 -6.36 -10.30 -23.59
CA PHE A 118 -6.83 -11.42 -22.77
C PHE A 118 -6.44 -11.27 -21.30
N LEU A 119 -5.19 -10.89 -21.01
CA LEU A 119 -4.70 -10.66 -19.65
C LEU A 119 -5.41 -9.51 -18.91
N ARG A 120 -6.15 -8.64 -19.62
CA ARG A 120 -6.97 -7.57 -19.03
C ARG A 120 -8.41 -8.00 -18.74
N THR A 121 -8.77 -9.25 -19.04
CA THR A 121 -10.11 -9.81 -18.80
C THR A 121 -10.18 -10.61 -17.50
N SER A 122 -11.39 -11.01 -17.11
CA SER A 122 -11.61 -12.01 -16.04
C SER A 122 -10.90 -13.34 -16.33
N GLY A 123 -10.75 -13.72 -17.60
CA GLY A 123 -10.01 -14.93 -17.99
C GLY A 123 -8.52 -14.81 -17.70
N GLY A 124 -7.94 -13.62 -17.88
CA GLY A 124 -6.56 -13.30 -17.49
C GLY A 124 -6.33 -13.47 -15.98
N MET A 125 -7.30 -13.03 -15.17
CA MET A 125 -7.29 -13.23 -13.72
C MET A 125 -7.38 -14.72 -13.37
N ALA A 126 -8.30 -15.46 -13.99
CA ALA A 126 -8.47 -16.89 -13.75
C ALA A 126 -7.21 -17.70 -14.08
N VAL A 127 -6.58 -17.49 -15.24
CA VAL A 127 -5.35 -18.21 -15.60
C VAL A 127 -4.19 -17.90 -14.66
N SER A 128 -4.20 -16.72 -14.01
CA SER A 128 -3.22 -16.37 -13.00
C SER A 128 -3.32 -17.26 -11.77
N PHE A 129 -4.53 -17.50 -11.27
CA PHE A 129 -4.73 -18.41 -10.14
C PHE A 129 -4.61 -19.89 -10.52
N MET A 130 -4.93 -20.26 -11.77
CA MET A 130 -4.63 -21.60 -12.28
C MET A 130 -3.12 -21.86 -12.27
N ALA A 131 -2.32 -20.93 -12.81
CA ALA A 131 -0.86 -21.02 -12.79
C ALA A 131 -0.30 -21.08 -11.36
N MET A 132 -0.83 -20.28 -10.43
CA MET A 132 -0.43 -20.36 -9.03
C MET A 132 -0.75 -21.72 -8.41
N ASN A 133 -1.92 -22.31 -8.68
CA ASN A 133 -2.26 -23.64 -8.20
C ASN A 133 -1.35 -24.74 -8.78
N GLU A 134 -0.97 -24.64 -10.05
CA GLU A 134 -0.06 -25.60 -10.68
C GLU A 134 1.36 -25.56 -10.07
N VAL A 135 1.82 -24.39 -9.63
CA VAL A 135 3.18 -24.22 -9.08
C VAL A 135 3.25 -24.40 -7.58
N PHE A 136 2.33 -23.78 -6.83
CA PHE A 136 2.34 -23.76 -5.37
C PHE A 136 1.44 -24.81 -4.73
N GLY A 137 0.64 -25.52 -5.53
CA GLY A 137 -0.41 -26.42 -5.05
C GLY A 137 -1.76 -25.73 -4.87
N PRO A 138 -2.83 -26.51 -4.61
CA PRO A 138 -4.20 -26.01 -4.63
C PRO A 138 -4.50 -25.12 -3.40
N ALA A 139 -4.36 -23.81 -3.58
CA ALA A 139 -4.68 -22.80 -2.58
C ALA A 139 -5.76 -21.82 -3.06
N PHE A 140 -6.09 -21.80 -4.35
CA PHE A 140 -7.04 -20.85 -4.93
C PHE A 140 -8.22 -21.57 -5.57
N MET A 141 -9.44 -21.16 -5.23
CA MET A 141 -10.65 -21.58 -5.91
C MET A 141 -10.69 -20.96 -7.31
N VAL A 142 -10.56 -21.80 -8.34
CA VAL A 142 -10.64 -21.39 -9.74
C VAL A 142 -11.11 -22.56 -10.60
N ASN A 143 -12.07 -22.29 -11.47
CA ASN A 143 -12.58 -23.26 -12.44
C ASN A 143 -12.04 -22.94 -13.84
N GLU A 144 -11.68 -23.96 -14.61
CA GLU A 144 -11.15 -23.78 -15.97
C GLU A 144 -12.08 -22.98 -16.89
N ALA A 145 -13.41 -23.13 -16.72
CA ALA A 145 -14.41 -22.38 -17.46
C ALA A 145 -14.26 -20.84 -17.32
N GLU A 146 -13.76 -20.36 -16.17
CA GLU A 146 -13.52 -18.93 -15.94
C GLU A 146 -12.48 -18.33 -16.91
N ALA A 147 -11.54 -19.14 -17.41
CA ALA A 147 -10.53 -18.71 -18.35
C ALA A 147 -11.11 -18.43 -19.75
N ALA A 148 -12.26 -19.02 -20.10
CA ALA A 148 -12.91 -18.85 -21.39
C ALA A 148 -14.20 -18.01 -21.32
N GLU A 149 -14.90 -18.03 -20.19
CA GLU A 149 -16.27 -17.51 -20.06
C GLU A 149 -16.38 -16.46 -18.95
N PRO A 150 -16.52 -15.17 -19.27
CA PRO A 150 -16.68 -14.11 -18.27
C PRO A 150 -17.91 -14.29 -17.35
N ALA A 151 -18.94 -15.00 -17.82
CA ALA A 151 -20.11 -15.30 -17.01
C ALA A 151 -19.78 -16.25 -15.85
N ALA A 152 -18.94 -17.26 -16.08
CA ALA A 152 -18.50 -18.21 -15.06
C ALA A 152 -17.79 -17.51 -13.89
N THR A 153 -16.88 -16.55 -14.18
CA THR A 153 -16.23 -15.76 -13.12
C THR A 153 -17.24 -14.93 -12.32
N ARG A 154 -18.20 -14.29 -13.00
CA ARG A 154 -19.18 -13.43 -12.32
C ARG A 154 -20.03 -14.24 -11.35
N GLU A 155 -20.45 -15.45 -11.72
CA GLU A 155 -21.36 -16.29 -10.92
C GLU A 155 -20.75 -16.80 -9.62
N MET A 156 -19.42 -16.94 -9.55
CA MET A 156 -18.71 -17.48 -8.38
C MET A 156 -18.81 -16.59 -7.13
N TRP A 157 -18.95 -15.26 -7.29
CA TRP A 157 -18.75 -14.32 -6.20
C TRP A 157 -20.03 -13.61 -5.75
N PRO A 158 -20.15 -13.27 -4.44
CA PRO A 158 -21.34 -12.60 -3.92
C PRO A 158 -21.64 -11.27 -4.62
N LYS A 159 -22.88 -11.09 -5.09
CA LYS A 159 -23.29 -9.88 -5.83
C LYS A 159 -23.40 -8.61 -4.98
N LYS A 160 -23.42 -8.76 -3.65
CA LYS A 160 -23.58 -7.67 -2.67
C LYS A 160 -22.49 -7.72 -1.60
N GLU A 161 -21.30 -8.17 -1.99
CA GLU A 161 -20.11 -8.13 -1.13
C GLU A 161 -19.86 -6.69 -0.67
N PHE A 162 -19.47 -6.53 0.59
CA PHE A 162 -19.21 -5.23 1.19
C PHE A 162 -17.76 -5.18 1.63
N ILE A 163 -16.92 -4.56 0.81
CA ILE A 163 -15.47 -4.46 1.04
C ILE A 163 -15.17 -3.10 1.66
N LEU A 164 -14.74 -3.10 2.92
CA LEU A 164 -14.21 -1.94 3.61
C LEU A 164 -12.72 -2.16 3.84
N ASP A 165 -11.90 -1.44 3.08
CA ASP A 165 -10.45 -1.47 3.18
C ASP A 165 -9.96 -0.58 4.33
N GLY A 166 -9.52 -1.20 5.44
CA GLY A 166 -9.12 -0.50 6.66
C GLY A 166 -7.75 0.18 6.59
N GLN A 167 -6.95 -0.07 5.54
CA GLN A 167 -5.59 0.47 5.44
C GLN A 167 -5.24 0.77 3.98
N THR A 168 -5.40 2.03 3.59
CA THR A 168 -4.94 2.54 2.29
C THR A 168 -4.12 3.82 2.43
N HIS A 169 -3.31 4.13 1.43
CA HIS A 169 -2.33 5.19 1.39
C HIS A 169 -2.32 5.87 0.01
N HIS A 170 -2.04 7.17 0.02
CA HIS A 170 -1.49 7.88 -1.13
C HIS A 170 -0.43 8.86 -0.63
N VAL A 171 0.29 9.47 -1.56
CA VAL A 171 1.28 10.50 -1.30
C VAL A 171 0.60 11.86 -1.45
N ASN A 172 0.97 12.82 -0.60
CA ASN A 172 0.59 14.22 -0.76
C ASN A 172 0.96 14.73 -2.18
N ASP A 173 0.03 15.39 -2.88
CA ASP A 173 0.22 15.91 -4.24
C ASP A 173 1.43 16.86 -4.38
N SER A 174 1.89 17.47 -3.28
CA SER A 174 3.11 18.31 -3.26
C SER A 174 4.41 17.53 -3.11
N MET A 175 4.35 16.21 -2.90
CA MET A 175 5.50 15.33 -2.66
C MET A 175 5.65 14.34 -3.80
N ALA A 176 6.88 14.10 -4.23
CA ALA A 176 7.20 13.08 -5.23
C ALA A 176 6.92 11.62 -4.76
N GLY A 177 6.81 11.37 -3.47
CA GLY A 177 6.71 10.03 -2.88
C GLY A 177 7.11 10.06 -1.40
N PRO A 178 7.19 8.93 -0.70
CA PRO A 178 7.71 8.90 0.67
C PRO A 178 9.19 9.31 0.70
N LEU A 179 9.44 10.61 0.92
CA LEU A 179 10.75 11.26 0.73
C LEU A 179 11.85 10.76 1.68
N MET A 180 11.48 10.24 2.85
CA MET A 180 12.42 9.90 3.92
C MET A 180 13.31 8.70 3.57
N PHE A 181 12.73 7.62 3.03
CA PHE A 181 13.49 6.42 2.70
C PHE A 181 14.34 6.60 1.44
N ARG A 182 13.82 7.31 0.41
CA ARG A 182 14.57 7.65 -0.81
C ARG A 182 15.91 8.31 -0.52
N THR A 183 15.91 9.28 0.40
CA THR A 183 17.11 10.04 0.73
C THR A 183 18.17 9.15 1.41
N GLN A 184 17.77 8.15 2.19
CA GLN A 184 18.70 7.19 2.82
C GLN A 184 19.20 6.16 1.81
N THR A 185 18.31 5.55 1.03
CA THR A 185 18.65 4.54 0.00
C THR A 185 19.55 5.10 -1.10
N ALA A 186 19.31 6.35 -1.53
CA ALA A 186 20.16 7.05 -2.49
C ALA A 186 21.54 7.40 -1.89
N LYS A 187 21.59 7.85 -0.62
CA LYS A 187 22.86 8.16 0.06
C LYS A 187 23.73 6.93 0.30
N LEU A 188 23.13 5.75 0.44
CA LEU A 188 23.84 4.47 0.55
C LEU A 188 24.32 3.91 -0.81
N GLY A 189 24.02 4.60 -1.93
CA GLY A 189 24.47 4.19 -3.27
C GLY A 189 23.74 2.97 -3.84
N LEU A 190 22.67 2.49 -3.18
CA LEU A 190 21.96 1.26 -3.54
C LEU A 190 21.12 1.43 -4.83
N ASN A 191 20.60 2.63 -5.07
CA ASN A 191 19.99 2.99 -6.35
C ASN A 191 20.14 4.50 -6.62
N PRO A 192 21.12 4.92 -7.45
CA PRO A 192 21.34 6.33 -7.76
C PRO A 192 20.17 7.01 -8.47
N ALA A 193 19.30 6.25 -9.15
CA ALA A 193 18.11 6.78 -9.82
C ALA A 193 17.06 7.31 -8.81
N LEU A 194 17.10 6.85 -7.54
CA LEU A 194 16.25 7.37 -6.47
C LEU A 194 16.60 8.82 -6.05
N GLY A 195 17.82 9.28 -6.33
CA GLY A 195 18.27 10.63 -6.01
C GLY A 195 18.02 11.68 -7.10
N SER A 196 17.76 11.25 -8.34
CA SER A 196 17.76 12.13 -9.52
C SER A 196 16.56 11.96 -10.47
N ALA A 197 15.68 10.98 -10.25
CA ALA A 197 14.45 10.83 -11.03
C ALA A 197 13.25 11.46 -10.29
N PRO A 198 12.77 12.66 -10.68
CA PRO A 198 11.45 13.09 -10.25
C PRO A 198 10.45 12.05 -10.77
N PRO A 199 9.57 11.51 -9.91
CA PRO A 199 8.53 10.58 -10.34
C PRO A 199 7.60 11.26 -11.34
N ASP A 200 7.03 10.45 -12.24
CA ASP A 200 5.85 10.86 -13.00
C ASP A 200 4.77 11.34 -12.03
N LYS A 201 4.15 12.48 -12.38
CA LYS A 201 3.23 13.26 -11.54
C LYS A 201 1.97 12.54 -11.08
N ASP A 202 1.70 11.30 -11.52
CA ASP A 202 0.35 10.74 -11.44
C ASP A 202 0.28 9.31 -10.89
N SER A 203 1.36 8.72 -10.38
CA SER A 203 1.32 7.31 -9.93
C SER A 203 0.82 7.12 -8.51
N LEU A 204 1.19 8.01 -7.57
CA LEU A 204 0.95 7.81 -6.13
C LEU A 204 0.06 8.88 -5.49
N HIS A 205 -0.52 9.78 -6.29
CA HIS A 205 -1.30 10.94 -5.81
C HIS A 205 -2.80 10.69 -5.78
N ARG A 206 -3.55 11.63 -5.19
CA ARG A 206 -4.98 11.45 -4.86
C ARG A 206 -5.85 11.08 -6.06
N ALA A 207 -5.62 11.67 -7.24
CA ALA A 207 -6.42 11.38 -8.43
C ALA A 207 -6.29 9.92 -8.88
N ASN A 208 -5.06 9.41 -8.95
CA ASN A 208 -4.82 8.01 -9.28
C ASN A 208 -5.28 7.08 -8.16
N TYR A 209 -5.08 7.46 -6.90
CA TYR A 209 -5.63 6.76 -5.75
C TYR A 209 -7.14 6.52 -5.87
N ILE A 210 -7.91 7.55 -6.23
CA ILE A 210 -9.37 7.42 -6.41
C ILE A 210 -9.70 6.41 -7.50
N LYS A 211 -9.01 6.47 -8.65
CA LYS A 211 -9.21 5.53 -9.75
C LYS A 211 -8.86 4.10 -9.33
N GLU A 212 -7.66 3.88 -8.79
CA GLU A 212 -7.17 2.56 -8.41
C GLU A 212 -8.04 1.90 -7.33
N VAL A 213 -8.47 2.67 -6.33
CA VAL A 213 -9.28 2.16 -5.21
C VAL A 213 -10.75 2.04 -5.60
N PHE A 214 -11.37 3.04 -6.21
CA PHE A 214 -12.83 3.03 -6.40
C PHE A 214 -13.30 2.68 -7.81
N PHE A 215 -12.47 2.83 -8.85
CA PHE A 215 -12.88 2.54 -10.24
C PHE A 215 -12.35 1.19 -10.72
N ASP A 216 -11.08 0.92 -10.43
CA ASP A 216 -10.39 -0.30 -10.88
C ASP A 216 -10.55 -1.46 -9.91
N SER A 217 -11.19 -1.26 -8.76
CA SER A 217 -11.40 -2.29 -7.76
C SER A 217 -12.83 -2.37 -7.23
N ASP A 218 -13.14 -3.47 -6.57
CA ASP A 218 -14.43 -3.72 -5.91
C ASP A 218 -14.53 -3.13 -4.50
N THR A 219 -13.55 -2.33 -4.06
CA THR A 219 -13.60 -1.60 -2.79
C THR A 219 -14.84 -0.72 -2.70
N VAL A 220 -15.65 -0.98 -1.67
CA VAL A 220 -16.88 -0.23 -1.41
C VAL A 220 -16.56 0.97 -0.54
N MET A 221 -15.83 0.78 0.56
CA MET A 221 -15.35 1.87 1.41
C MET A 221 -13.86 1.69 1.70
N ALA A 222 -13.17 2.78 2.02
CA ALA A 222 -11.78 2.72 2.44
C ALA A 222 -11.52 3.63 3.65
N CYS A 223 -10.43 3.38 4.35
CA CYS A 223 -9.85 4.28 5.34
C CYS A 223 -8.49 4.76 4.84
N ILE A 224 -8.32 6.08 4.74
CA ILE A 224 -7.00 6.66 4.45
C ILE A 224 -6.16 6.69 5.73
N THR A 225 -4.92 6.26 5.57
CA THR A 225 -3.92 6.26 6.63
C THR A 225 -2.60 6.88 6.13
N GLY A 226 -1.82 7.42 7.07
CA GLY A 226 -0.59 8.15 6.80
C GLY A 226 0.58 7.47 7.52
N ALA A 227 1.75 7.49 6.89
CA ALA A 227 3.00 7.07 7.53
C ALA A 227 3.63 8.26 8.26
N ALA A 228 3.79 8.11 9.58
CA ALA A 228 4.24 9.17 10.47
C ALA A 228 5.51 8.74 11.24
N ILE A 229 6.66 8.90 10.59
CA ILE A 229 7.97 8.59 11.17
C ILE A 229 8.87 9.82 11.05
N GLY A 230 9.43 10.26 12.18
CA GLY A 230 10.24 11.46 12.26
C GLY A 230 9.40 12.74 12.43
N PRO A 231 9.95 13.92 12.13
CA PRO A 231 9.25 15.19 12.37
C PRO A 231 8.05 15.36 11.42
N PRO A 232 7.00 16.13 11.77
CA PRO A 232 5.78 16.28 10.95
C PRO A 232 5.99 16.62 9.47
N LYS A 233 7.02 17.42 9.16
CA LYS A 233 7.42 17.74 7.77
C LYS A 233 7.85 16.54 6.91
N ALA A 234 8.11 15.40 7.54
CA ALA A 234 8.54 14.15 6.92
C ALA A 234 7.37 13.18 6.71
N TYR A 235 6.19 13.48 7.23
CA TYR A 235 5.01 12.63 7.08
C TYR A 235 4.60 12.57 5.61
N VAL A 236 4.27 11.37 5.15
CA VAL A 236 3.83 11.14 3.77
C VAL A 236 2.48 11.82 3.52
N LEU A 237 1.64 11.81 4.57
CA LEU A 237 0.32 12.42 4.60
C LEU A 237 0.02 12.85 6.04
N THR A 238 -0.25 14.14 6.26
CA THR A 238 -0.64 14.64 7.60
C THR A 238 -2.10 14.31 7.91
N SER A 239 -2.52 14.47 9.17
CA SER A 239 -3.90 14.26 9.58
C SER A 239 -4.90 15.13 8.80
N GLU A 240 -4.56 16.40 8.57
CA GLU A 240 -5.37 17.34 7.79
C GLU A 240 -5.54 16.86 6.35
N GLN A 241 -4.47 16.34 5.73
CA GLN A 241 -4.49 15.88 4.34
C GLN A 241 -5.25 14.55 4.17
N MET A 242 -5.16 13.67 5.17
CA MET A 242 -6.01 12.48 5.23
C MET A 242 -7.49 12.88 5.33
N VAL A 243 -7.82 13.80 6.23
CA VAL A 243 -9.20 14.29 6.41
C VAL A 243 -9.71 15.02 5.17
N GLU A 244 -8.87 15.83 4.51
CA GLU A 244 -9.18 16.47 3.23
C GLU A 244 -9.55 15.42 2.18
N THR A 245 -8.73 14.37 2.03
CA THR A 245 -8.99 13.28 1.08
C THR A 245 -10.30 12.56 1.38
N ARG A 246 -10.58 12.29 2.66
CA ARG A 246 -11.86 11.75 3.10
C ARG A 246 -13.03 12.62 2.70
N ASN A 247 -12.94 13.92 2.98
CA ASN A 247 -14.01 14.87 2.73
C ASN A 247 -14.28 14.99 1.22
N VAL A 248 -13.24 15.14 0.40
CA VAL A 248 -13.35 15.23 -1.07
C VAL A 248 -14.04 13.99 -1.66
N ILE A 249 -13.65 12.78 -1.22
CA ILE A 249 -14.26 11.55 -1.73
C ILE A 249 -15.72 11.42 -1.29
N ASN A 250 -16.02 11.73 -0.04
CA ASN A 250 -17.39 11.69 0.47
C ASN A 250 -18.30 12.75 -0.19
N GLU A 251 -17.77 13.94 -0.48
CA GLU A 251 -18.48 14.99 -1.20
C GLU A 251 -18.75 14.59 -2.65
N MET A 252 -17.72 14.10 -3.36
CA MET A 252 -17.86 13.59 -4.73
C MET A 252 -18.86 12.44 -4.83
N ALA A 253 -18.93 11.59 -3.80
CA ALA A 253 -19.92 10.52 -3.74
C ALA A 253 -21.32 11.02 -3.37
N GLY A 254 -21.44 12.03 -2.51
CA GLY A 254 -22.71 12.36 -1.83
C GLY A 254 -23.13 11.28 -0.81
N SER A 255 -22.19 10.43 -0.39
CA SER A 255 -22.38 9.32 0.55
C SER A 255 -21.07 9.11 1.33
N ARG A 256 -21.10 8.34 2.42
CA ARG A 256 -19.87 8.01 3.17
C ARG A 256 -19.15 6.83 2.47
N ARG A 257 -18.08 7.14 1.73
CA ARG A 257 -17.19 6.19 1.04
C ARG A 257 -15.81 6.07 1.67
N MET A 258 -15.44 7.05 2.48
CA MET A 258 -14.10 7.19 3.01
C MET A 258 -14.13 7.52 4.50
N LEU A 259 -13.20 6.91 5.23
CA LEU A 259 -12.84 7.17 6.62
C LEU A 259 -11.41 7.73 6.67
N SER A 260 -11.04 8.38 7.76
CA SER A 260 -9.70 8.94 7.95
C SER A 260 -9.15 8.64 9.34
N HIS A 261 -7.90 8.22 9.40
CA HIS A 261 -7.16 8.26 10.65
C HIS A 261 -6.73 9.68 11.02
N GLY A 262 -6.39 9.87 12.30
CA GLY A 262 -5.57 10.97 12.80
C GLY A 262 -4.29 10.44 13.41
N ILE A 263 -3.16 11.06 13.07
CA ILE A 263 -1.85 10.74 13.67
C ILE A 263 -1.74 11.47 14.99
N SER A 264 -1.29 10.76 16.03
CA SER A 264 -0.83 11.38 17.28
C SER A 264 0.28 10.54 17.91
N THR A 265 1.01 11.14 18.85
CA THR A 265 2.10 10.46 19.58
C THR A 265 2.09 10.97 21.03
N PRO A 266 1.87 10.12 22.05
CA PRO A 266 1.82 10.55 23.45
C PRO A 266 3.13 11.17 23.99
N THR A 267 4.25 10.96 23.30
CA THR A 267 5.54 11.58 23.64
C THR A 267 5.69 13.01 23.11
N ASN A 268 4.78 13.48 22.24
CA ASN A 268 4.75 14.87 21.80
C ASN A 268 4.21 15.77 22.94
N PRO A 269 4.93 16.80 23.40
CA PRO A 269 4.48 17.68 24.48
C PRO A 269 3.08 18.31 24.27
N ASN A 270 2.66 18.51 23.02
CA ASN A 270 1.39 19.16 22.67
C ASN A 270 0.27 18.17 22.33
N TRP A 271 0.46 16.86 22.56
CA TRP A 271 -0.47 15.83 22.09
C TRP A 271 -1.92 16.05 22.58
N VAL A 272 -2.13 16.68 23.74
CA VAL A 272 -3.47 16.92 24.31
C VAL A 272 -4.27 17.89 23.44
N ASP A 273 -3.67 19.01 23.06
CA ASP A 273 -4.30 20.04 22.24
C ASP A 273 -4.45 19.54 20.81
N ASP A 274 -3.43 18.87 20.28
CA ASP A 274 -3.50 18.21 18.97
C ASP A 274 -4.65 17.20 18.94
N ALA A 275 -4.80 16.36 19.96
CA ALA A 275 -5.87 15.37 20.01
C ALA A 275 -7.27 16.01 20.08
N GLU A 276 -7.41 17.10 20.83
CA GLU A 276 -8.65 17.87 20.90
C GLU A 276 -9.03 18.45 19.53
N GLN A 277 -8.07 19.05 18.83
CA GLN A 277 -8.27 19.59 17.49
C GLN A 277 -8.66 18.48 16.49
N LEU A 278 -7.91 17.38 16.46
CA LEU A 278 -8.14 16.28 15.53
C LEU A 278 -9.53 15.64 15.71
N VAL A 279 -10.02 15.52 16.94
CA VAL A 279 -11.35 14.94 17.19
C VAL A 279 -12.47 15.96 17.02
N LYS A 280 -12.37 17.16 17.62
CA LYS A 280 -13.49 18.11 17.64
C LYS A 280 -13.64 18.88 16.34
N GLU A 281 -12.52 19.23 15.70
CA GLU A 281 -12.53 20.03 14.48
C GLU A 281 -12.46 19.16 13.23
N LEU A 282 -11.44 18.28 13.14
CA LEU A 282 -11.23 17.45 11.95
C LEU A 282 -12.09 16.18 11.93
N LYS A 283 -12.63 15.79 13.08
CA LYS A 283 -13.55 14.65 13.25
C LYS A 283 -12.97 13.35 12.70
N ILE A 284 -11.73 13.03 13.07
CA ILE A 284 -11.08 11.77 12.67
C ILE A 284 -11.92 10.55 13.08
N ASP A 285 -11.76 9.44 12.36
CA ASP A 285 -12.55 8.21 12.58
C ASP A 285 -11.82 7.19 13.50
N ALA A 286 -10.49 7.24 13.57
CA ALA A 286 -9.65 6.47 14.50
C ALA A 286 -8.24 7.07 14.61
N TRP A 287 -7.46 6.62 15.61
CA TRP A 287 -6.05 6.99 15.74
C TRP A 287 -5.14 6.10 14.91
N LYS A 288 -4.03 6.66 14.40
CA LYS A 288 -2.92 5.92 13.81
C LYS A 288 -1.63 6.19 14.57
N PHE A 289 -0.97 5.14 15.06
CA PHE A 289 0.27 5.22 15.83
C PHE A 289 1.46 4.51 15.19
N TYR A 290 2.64 5.08 15.44
CA TYR A 290 3.96 4.51 15.16
C TYR A 290 4.80 4.55 16.45
N THR A 291 4.66 3.52 17.28
CA THR A 291 5.33 3.43 18.59
C THR A 291 6.85 3.38 18.50
N GLY A 292 7.39 2.94 17.36
CA GLY A 292 8.83 2.90 17.09
C GLY A 292 9.40 4.13 16.38
N ASP A 293 8.69 5.26 16.33
CA ASP A 293 9.25 6.51 15.80
C ASP A 293 10.55 6.89 16.54
N PRO A 294 11.70 7.00 15.84
CA PRO A 294 12.97 7.38 16.47
C PRO A 294 12.95 8.72 17.21
N ALA A 295 12.01 9.62 16.89
CA ALA A 295 11.88 10.92 17.55
C ALA A 295 11.37 10.81 19.00
N GLY A 296 10.68 9.73 19.35
CA GLY A 296 10.13 9.53 20.70
C GLY A 296 9.46 8.17 20.84
N PRO A 297 10.23 7.07 20.86
CA PRO A 297 9.67 5.72 20.91
C PRO A 297 9.04 5.43 22.27
N TRP A 298 7.96 4.67 22.28
CA TRP A 298 7.15 4.38 23.47
C TRP A 298 6.39 3.05 23.32
N ARG A 299 5.88 2.50 24.42
CA ARG A 299 5.09 1.26 24.43
C ARG A 299 3.67 1.51 24.89
N HIS A 300 2.72 0.72 24.41
CA HIS A 300 1.32 0.83 24.81
C HIS A 300 1.08 0.49 26.29
N ASP A 301 1.95 -0.34 26.87
CA ASP A 301 1.91 -0.75 28.28
C ASP A 301 2.62 0.24 29.23
N ASP A 302 3.19 1.33 28.70
CA ASP A 302 3.77 2.40 29.53
C ASP A 302 2.64 3.25 30.16
N GLU A 303 2.36 2.99 31.43
CA GLU A 303 1.28 3.66 32.16
C GLU A 303 1.48 5.17 32.29
N LYS A 304 2.73 5.66 32.26
CA LYS A 304 3.01 7.10 32.44
C LYS A 304 2.90 7.84 31.12
N VAL A 305 3.31 7.23 30.03
CA VAL A 305 3.32 7.84 28.69
C VAL A 305 1.99 7.63 27.98
N ALA A 306 1.47 6.40 27.97
CA ALA A 306 0.36 6.02 27.10
C ALA A 306 -1.02 6.21 27.75
N TYR A 307 -1.18 5.92 29.03
CA TYR A 307 -2.51 5.86 29.67
C TYR A 307 -3.21 7.23 29.75
N PRO A 308 -2.50 8.35 29.98
CA PRO A 308 -3.12 9.67 29.88
C PRO A 308 -3.79 9.89 28.51
N PHE A 309 -3.20 9.38 27.43
CA PHE A 309 -3.81 9.43 26.09
C PHE A 309 -5.09 8.59 26.03
N TYR A 310 -5.07 7.38 26.59
CA TYR A 310 -6.21 6.46 26.57
C TYR A 310 -7.41 6.99 27.35
N GLU A 311 -7.19 7.59 28.53
CA GLU A 311 -8.26 8.28 29.25
C GLU A 311 -8.88 9.41 28.42
N ARG A 312 -8.02 10.18 27.74
CA ARG A 312 -8.44 11.34 26.96
C ARG A 312 -9.22 10.92 25.71
N THR A 313 -8.74 9.93 24.96
CA THR A 313 -9.43 9.46 23.74
C THR A 313 -10.81 8.90 24.05
N LEU A 314 -10.97 8.17 25.16
CA LEU A 314 -12.27 7.67 25.59
C LEU A 314 -13.23 8.81 25.95
N LYS A 315 -12.74 9.84 26.66
CA LYS A 315 -13.53 11.06 26.93
C LYS A 315 -13.91 11.82 25.65
N LEU A 316 -13.07 11.74 24.62
CA LEU A 316 -13.31 12.31 23.29
C LEU A 316 -14.22 11.44 22.41
N GLY A 317 -14.53 10.21 22.84
CA GLY A 317 -15.42 9.29 22.12
C GLY A 317 -14.74 8.48 21.01
N VAL A 318 -13.41 8.54 20.88
CA VAL A 318 -12.66 7.74 19.90
C VAL A 318 -12.10 6.50 20.59
N ARG A 319 -12.54 5.32 20.14
CA ARG A 319 -12.20 4.02 20.75
C ARG A 319 -11.23 3.19 19.92
N ASN A 320 -11.08 3.51 18.65
CA ASN A 320 -10.29 2.72 17.72
C ASN A 320 -8.85 3.28 17.68
N ILE A 321 -7.89 2.42 18.02
CA ILE A 321 -6.46 2.71 17.91
C ILE A 321 -5.85 1.74 16.91
N CYS A 322 -5.51 2.26 15.73
CA CYS A 322 -4.76 1.56 14.72
C CYS A 322 -3.27 1.75 14.99
N THR A 323 -2.54 0.67 15.27
CA THR A 323 -1.14 0.77 15.68
C THR A 323 -0.24 -0.05 14.77
N HIS A 324 0.85 0.56 14.32
CA HIS A 324 1.88 -0.13 13.54
C HIS A 324 2.66 -1.07 14.46
N LYS A 325 2.29 -2.35 14.47
CA LYS A 325 2.82 -3.36 15.39
C LYS A 325 3.19 -4.65 14.66
N GLY A 326 4.04 -4.48 13.67
CA GLY A 326 4.55 -5.49 12.74
C GLY A 326 5.40 -4.74 11.69
N LEU A 327 6.12 -5.48 10.86
CA LEU A 327 6.99 -4.95 9.80
C LEU A 327 7.82 -3.76 10.29
N PRO A 328 8.70 -3.98 11.29
CA PRO A 328 9.38 -2.90 11.95
C PRO A 328 10.27 -2.15 10.96
N ILE A 329 10.20 -0.83 11.03
CA ILE A 329 11.00 0.04 10.20
C ILE A 329 12.48 -0.11 10.62
N PRO A 330 13.41 -0.28 9.67
CA PRO A 330 14.83 -0.41 10.00
C PRO A 330 15.35 0.78 10.81
N GLY A 331 16.15 0.51 11.84
CA GLY A 331 16.82 1.54 12.63
C GLY A 331 16.53 1.47 14.13
N ARG A 332 16.79 2.59 14.82
CA ARG A 332 16.50 2.74 16.25
C ARG A 332 14.98 2.72 16.45
N GLY A 333 14.49 1.98 17.44
CA GLY A 333 13.05 1.87 17.70
C GLY A 333 12.40 0.54 17.27
N LYS A 334 13.15 -0.36 16.60
CA LYS A 334 12.66 -1.66 16.11
C LYS A 334 11.81 -2.45 17.12
N GLU A 335 12.29 -2.57 18.36
CA GLU A 335 11.61 -3.36 19.40
C GLU A 335 10.27 -2.76 19.84
N PHE A 336 10.04 -1.47 19.61
CA PHE A 336 8.77 -0.81 19.93
C PHE A 336 7.66 -1.12 18.92
N PHE A 337 7.98 -1.76 17.79
CA PHE A 337 6.99 -2.31 16.86
C PHE A 337 6.56 -3.73 17.23
N ARG A 338 7.21 -4.37 18.22
CA ARG A 338 6.77 -5.68 18.71
C ARG A 338 5.41 -5.53 19.41
N PRO A 339 4.44 -6.44 19.17
CA PRO A 339 3.07 -6.30 19.66
C PRO A 339 2.86 -6.78 21.12
N ASP A 340 3.91 -7.17 21.83
CA ASP A 340 3.81 -7.81 23.15
C ASP A 340 3.33 -6.87 24.27
N ASP A 341 3.48 -5.55 24.11
CA ASP A 341 2.90 -4.55 25.02
C ASP A 341 1.37 -4.51 25.00
N LEU A 342 0.76 -4.90 23.88
CA LEU A 342 -0.69 -4.78 23.71
C LEU A 342 -1.46 -5.70 24.65
N ILE A 343 -0.86 -6.80 25.12
CA ILE A 343 -1.58 -7.74 25.99
C ILE A 343 -1.93 -7.08 27.33
N LYS A 344 -1.02 -6.32 27.93
CA LYS A 344 -1.30 -5.56 29.16
C LYS A 344 -2.25 -4.40 28.86
N ALA A 345 -1.95 -3.60 27.84
CA ALA A 345 -2.77 -2.45 27.47
C ALA A 345 -4.23 -2.85 27.16
N ALA A 346 -4.45 -3.97 26.47
CA ALA A 346 -5.78 -4.48 26.15
C ALA A 346 -6.58 -4.94 27.37
N LYS A 347 -5.91 -5.51 28.39
CA LYS A 347 -6.53 -5.86 29.67
C LYS A 347 -6.93 -4.63 30.48
N ASP A 348 -6.04 -3.64 30.51
CA ASP A 348 -6.22 -2.45 31.34
C ASP A 348 -7.22 -1.48 30.69
N TRP A 349 -7.40 -1.53 29.36
CA TRP A 349 -8.29 -0.68 28.57
C TRP A 349 -9.26 -1.51 27.71
N PRO A 350 -10.22 -2.24 28.31
CA PRO A 350 -11.15 -3.12 27.59
C PRO A 350 -12.10 -2.35 26.66
N ASP A 351 -12.27 -1.05 26.88
CA ASP A 351 -13.12 -0.14 26.11
C ASP A 351 -12.49 0.40 24.81
N ILE A 352 -11.19 0.13 24.60
CA ILE A 352 -10.43 0.50 23.41
C ILE A 352 -10.32 -0.71 22.48
N ASN A 353 -10.54 -0.50 21.19
CA ASN A 353 -10.25 -1.48 20.15
C ASN A 353 -8.81 -1.26 19.64
N TRP A 354 -7.99 -2.30 19.73
CA TRP A 354 -6.61 -2.31 19.25
C TRP A 354 -6.54 -2.96 17.87
N ILE A 355 -6.41 -2.16 16.81
CA ILE A 355 -6.26 -2.66 15.45
C ILE A 355 -4.76 -2.75 15.15
N VAL A 356 -4.24 -3.98 15.13
CA VAL A 356 -2.82 -4.29 14.98
C VAL A 356 -2.49 -4.45 13.51
N PHE A 357 -1.86 -3.43 12.93
CA PHE A 357 -1.48 -3.46 11.53
C PHE A 357 -0.39 -4.51 11.30
N HIS A 358 -0.54 -5.24 10.20
CA HIS A 358 0.39 -6.29 9.78
C HIS A 358 0.43 -7.51 10.72
N SER A 359 -0.60 -7.72 11.52
CA SER A 359 -0.81 -8.94 12.32
C SER A 359 0.41 -9.40 13.15
N GLY A 360 1.20 -8.46 13.68
CA GLY A 360 2.37 -8.83 14.49
C GLY A 360 3.57 -9.37 13.70
N MET A 361 3.53 -9.36 12.36
CA MET A 361 4.51 -10.06 11.54
C MET A 361 5.85 -9.33 11.55
N LYS A 362 6.94 -10.01 11.93
CA LYS A 362 8.26 -9.37 12.03
C LYS A 362 8.90 -9.04 10.68
N HIS A 363 8.61 -9.82 9.64
CA HIS A 363 9.35 -9.80 8.38
C HIS A 363 8.41 -9.62 7.20
N MET A 364 8.76 -8.70 6.30
CA MET A 364 8.25 -8.78 4.93
C MET A 364 8.85 -10.02 4.26
N MET A 365 8.15 -10.64 3.32
CA MET A 365 8.73 -11.74 2.51
C MET A 365 9.98 -11.30 1.74
N THR A 366 10.13 -10.01 1.41
CA THR A 366 11.36 -9.48 0.79
C THR A 366 12.58 -9.54 1.71
N GLN A 367 12.38 -9.71 3.02
CA GLN A 367 13.45 -9.84 4.02
C GLN A 367 13.76 -11.29 4.36
N VAL A 368 13.02 -12.24 3.80
CA VAL A 368 13.26 -13.67 3.92
C VAL A 368 14.16 -14.08 2.74
N PRO A 369 15.22 -14.88 2.93
CA PRO A 369 16.04 -15.35 1.83
C PRO A 369 15.18 -16.03 0.76
N ALA A 370 15.52 -15.81 -0.52
CA ALA A 370 14.73 -16.37 -1.62
C ALA A 370 14.66 -17.89 -1.53
N GLY A 371 13.44 -18.44 -1.56
CA GLY A 371 13.18 -19.87 -1.42
C GLY A 371 12.99 -20.35 0.02
N GLU A 372 13.21 -19.50 1.03
CA GLU A 372 12.86 -19.80 2.42
C GLU A 372 11.47 -19.26 2.76
N SER A 373 10.78 -19.93 3.68
CA SER A 373 9.44 -19.50 4.14
C SER A 373 9.48 -18.50 5.30
N GLY A 374 10.63 -18.36 5.96
CA GLY A 374 10.77 -17.57 7.20
C GLY A 374 10.05 -18.19 8.41
N ILE A 375 9.47 -19.39 8.25
CA ILE A 375 8.86 -20.18 9.31
C ILE A 375 9.94 -21.06 9.93
N ASP A 376 10.05 -21.08 11.26
CA ASP A 376 11.03 -21.94 11.94
C ASP A 376 10.63 -23.43 11.94
N ALA A 377 11.53 -24.30 12.43
CA ALA A 377 11.31 -25.75 12.46
C ALA A 377 10.07 -26.18 13.27
N ASN A 378 9.58 -25.35 14.19
CA ASN A 378 8.40 -25.60 15.01
C ASN A 378 7.12 -25.03 14.38
N GLY A 379 7.22 -24.40 13.20
CA GLY A 379 6.10 -23.72 12.57
C GLY A 379 5.87 -22.30 13.12
N ASN A 380 6.85 -21.66 13.77
CA ASN A 380 6.63 -20.30 14.25
C ASN A 380 6.87 -19.27 13.14
N ILE A 381 5.92 -18.36 13.00
CA ILE A 381 6.09 -17.09 12.29
C ILE A 381 6.63 -16.09 13.33
N PRO A 382 7.83 -15.52 13.12
CA PRO A 382 8.44 -14.63 14.10
C PRO A 382 7.50 -13.48 14.52
N TRP A 383 7.38 -13.29 15.84
CA TRP A 383 6.47 -12.37 16.54
C TRP A 383 4.98 -12.72 16.44
N THR A 384 4.44 -13.02 15.25
CA THR A 384 3.02 -13.34 15.08
C THR A 384 2.59 -14.56 15.90
N THR A 385 3.34 -15.66 15.85
CA THR A 385 2.93 -16.90 16.55
C THR A 385 2.88 -16.71 18.06
N GLU A 386 3.91 -16.09 18.62
CA GLU A 386 3.97 -15.76 20.04
C GLU A 386 2.83 -14.82 20.44
N PHE A 387 2.56 -13.78 19.65
CA PHE A 387 1.48 -12.84 19.92
C PHE A 387 0.10 -13.51 19.88
N CYS A 388 -0.15 -14.36 18.88
CA CYS A 388 -1.37 -15.16 18.78
C CYS A 388 -1.55 -16.09 20.00
N GLN A 389 -0.46 -16.68 20.51
CA GLN A 389 -0.49 -17.50 21.72
C GLN A 389 -0.80 -16.64 22.97
N GLN A 390 -0.20 -15.46 23.09
CA GLN A 390 -0.46 -14.54 24.20
C GLN A 390 -1.90 -14.01 24.22
N ILE A 391 -2.49 -13.71 23.04
CA ILE A 391 -3.91 -13.31 22.95
C ILE A 391 -4.80 -14.44 23.47
N LYS A 392 -4.59 -15.68 23.01
CA LYS A 392 -5.36 -16.85 23.47
C LYS A 392 -5.22 -17.08 24.97
N ALA A 393 -3.99 -17.02 25.49
CA ALA A 393 -3.71 -17.25 26.91
C ALA A 393 -4.28 -16.15 27.81
N SER A 394 -4.32 -14.91 27.33
CA SER A 394 -4.84 -13.77 28.09
C SER A 394 -6.36 -13.64 28.07
N GLY A 395 -7.03 -14.18 27.05
CA GLY A 395 -8.48 -14.12 26.91
C GLY A 395 -9.04 -12.75 26.51
N VAL A 396 -8.18 -11.77 26.20
CA VAL A 396 -8.61 -10.44 25.74
C VAL A 396 -9.40 -10.52 24.43
N LYS A 397 -10.36 -9.62 24.25
CA LYS A 397 -11.31 -9.64 23.12
C LYS A 397 -11.33 -8.38 22.29
N ASN A 398 -10.55 -7.38 22.67
CA ASN A 398 -10.49 -6.06 22.04
C ASN A 398 -9.24 -5.87 21.17
N ILE A 399 -8.56 -6.96 20.80
CA ILE A 399 -7.44 -6.95 19.83
C ILE A 399 -7.94 -7.50 18.50
N TYR A 400 -7.68 -6.73 17.45
CA TYR A 400 -8.01 -7.03 16.07
C TYR A 400 -6.73 -7.12 15.25
N LEU A 401 -6.61 -8.12 14.39
CA LEU A 401 -5.41 -8.33 13.56
C LEU A 401 -5.72 -7.93 12.12
N GLU A 402 -5.01 -6.93 11.62
CA GLU A 402 -5.17 -6.38 10.29
C GLU A 402 -4.15 -7.04 9.32
N LEU A 403 -4.61 -7.33 8.10
CA LEU A 403 -3.85 -8.11 7.11
C LEU A 403 -2.87 -7.27 6.28
N GLY A 404 -3.28 -6.10 5.80
CA GLY A 404 -2.45 -5.11 5.12
C GLY A 404 -1.46 -5.70 4.11
N ALA A 405 -0.25 -5.16 4.16
CA ALA A 405 0.87 -5.65 3.34
C ALA A 405 1.20 -7.13 3.54
N VAL A 406 0.84 -7.74 4.69
CA VAL A 406 1.24 -9.13 4.99
C VAL A 406 0.46 -10.16 4.21
N PHE A 407 -0.80 -9.90 3.89
CA PHE A 407 -1.55 -10.75 2.97
C PHE A 407 -0.98 -10.63 1.54
N GLY A 408 -0.87 -9.40 1.03
CA GLY A 408 -0.41 -9.15 -0.34
C GLY A 408 0.97 -9.74 -0.62
N HIS A 409 1.95 -9.59 0.29
CA HIS A 409 3.28 -10.11 0.05
C HIS A 409 3.37 -11.64 0.09
N SER A 410 2.54 -12.28 0.92
CA SER A 410 2.69 -13.71 1.22
C SER A 410 1.91 -14.53 0.20
N VAL A 411 0.72 -14.07 -0.19
CA VAL A 411 -0.16 -14.80 -1.11
C VAL A 411 0.47 -14.99 -2.50
N VAL A 412 1.34 -14.08 -2.97
CA VAL A 412 2.01 -14.19 -4.28
C VAL A 412 3.42 -14.79 -4.23
N THR A 413 3.96 -15.01 -3.02
CA THR A 413 5.35 -15.48 -2.85
C THR A 413 5.40 -16.85 -2.21
N HIS A 414 4.64 -17.03 -1.13
CA HIS A 414 4.51 -18.28 -0.39
C HIS A 414 3.05 -18.45 0.09
N PRO A 415 2.14 -18.97 -0.76
CA PRO A 415 0.75 -19.23 -0.37
C PRO A 415 0.61 -20.10 0.89
N GLU A 416 1.56 -21.00 1.15
CA GLU A 416 1.62 -21.77 2.39
C GLU A 416 1.87 -20.87 3.63
N VAL A 417 2.81 -19.92 3.55
CA VAL A 417 3.05 -18.95 4.64
C VAL A 417 1.81 -18.09 4.87
N CYS A 418 1.14 -17.65 3.79
CA CYS A 418 -0.12 -16.92 3.87
C CYS A 418 -1.21 -17.75 4.59
N GLY A 419 -1.36 -19.02 4.22
CA GLY A 419 -2.31 -19.94 4.84
C GLY A 419 -2.02 -20.19 6.31
N HIS A 420 -0.75 -20.32 6.67
CA HIS A 420 -0.31 -20.51 8.05
C HIS A 420 -0.53 -19.26 8.89
N LEU A 421 -0.25 -18.07 8.35
CA LEU A 421 -0.53 -16.78 8.97
C LEU A 421 -2.03 -16.62 9.25
N LEU A 422 -2.88 -16.78 8.22
CA LEU A 422 -4.33 -16.67 8.36
C LEU A 422 -4.89 -17.71 9.34
N GLY A 423 -4.38 -18.95 9.30
CA GLY A 423 -4.76 -20.00 10.23
C GLY A 423 -4.49 -19.62 11.69
N GLN A 424 -3.30 -19.10 12.00
CA GLN A 424 -2.95 -18.67 13.35
C GLN A 424 -3.76 -17.46 13.82
N VAL A 425 -3.89 -16.46 12.95
CA VAL A 425 -4.63 -15.22 13.23
C VAL A 425 -6.10 -15.53 13.51
N ILE A 426 -6.78 -16.26 12.63
CA ILE A 426 -8.19 -16.65 12.80
C ILE A 426 -8.36 -17.54 14.03
N ALA A 427 -7.43 -18.47 14.30
CA ALA A 427 -7.50 -19.30 15.50
C ALA A 427 -7.29 -18.52 16.81
N ALA A 428 -6.57 -17.39 16.77
CA ALA A 428 -6.28 -16.58 17.94
C ALA A 428 -7.39 -15.60 18.28
N VAL A 429 -7.90 -14.87 17.29
CA VAL A 429 -8.89 -13.78 17.52
C VAL A 429 -10.29 -14.10 16.99
N GLY A 430 -10.44 -15.12 16.14
CA GLY A 430 -11.68 -15.37 15.40
C GLY A 430 -11.76 -14.55 14.12
N ALA A 431 -12.45 -15.05 13.10
CA ALA A 431 -12.60 -14.33 11.82
C ALA A 431 -13.34 -12.99 11.98
N ASP A 432 -14.12 -12.81 13.05
CA ASP A 432 -14.81 -11.56 13.37
C ASP A 432 -13.88 -10.48 13.99
N HIS A 433 -12.61 -10.81 14.23
CA HIS A 433 -11.59 -9.88 14.74
C HIS A 433 -10.40 -9.73 13.78
N VAL A 434 -10.55 -10.17 12.54
CA VAL A 434 -9.55 -9.99 11.48
C VAL A 434 -10.01 -8.87 10.54
N ILE A 435 -9.15 -7.91 10.26
CA ILE A 435 -9.48 -6.70 9.50
C ILE A 435 -8.84 -6.76 8.12
N TRP A 436 -9.65 -6.60 7.08
CA TRP A 436 -9.16 -6.37 5.73
C TRP A 436 -8.50 -5.01 5.60
N GLY A 437 -7.30 -5.02 5.05
CA GLY A 437 -6.62 -3.85 4.56
C GLY A 437 -5.59 -4.29 3.52
N THR A 438 -5.26 -3.39 2.60
CA THR A 438 -4.47 -3.76 1.40
C THR A 438 -3.11 -3.11 1.36
N ASP A 439 -2.94 -2.03 2.12
CA ASP A 439 -1.79 -1.14 2.04
C ASP A 439 -1.60 -0.55 0.63
N SER A 440 -2.65 -0.59 -0.21
CA SER A 440 -2.68 0.08 -1.51
C SER A 440 -2.59 1.59 -1.31
N ILE A 441 -2.00 2.37 -2.21
CA ILE A 441 -1.73 2.02 -3.61
C ILE A 441 -0.29 1.60 -3.91
N TRP A 442 0.57 1.31 -2.94
CA TRP A 442 1.94 0.85 -3.24
C TRP A 442 1.96 -0.34 -4.20
N TRP A 443 0.99 -1.24 -4.01
CA TRP A 443 0.74 -2.45 -4.78
C TRP A 443 -0.19 -2.25 -5.99
N GLY A 444 -0.42 -1.00 -6.40
CA GLY A 444 -1.44 -0.63 -7.37
C GLY A 444 -2.86 -0.74 -6.81
N SER A 445 -3.83 -0.89 -7.71
CA SER A 445 -5.21 -1.20 -7.36
C SER A 445 -5.29 -2.43 -6.45
N PRO A 446 -6.13 -2.41 -5.40
CA PRO A 446 -6.32 -3.55 -4.52
C PRO A 446 -7.05 -4.71 -5.19
N GLN A 447 -7.52 -4.58 -6.44
CA GLN A 447 -8.37 -5.59 -7.09
C GLN A 447 -7.72 -6.98 -7.15
N TRP A 448 -6.41 -7.06 -7.39
CA TRP A 448 -5.73 -8.36 -7.42
C TRP A 448 -5.68 -9.00 -6.02
N GLN A 449 -5.57 -8.21 -4.95
CA GLN A 449 -5.60 -8.71 -3.58
C GLN A 449 -7.00 -9.18 -3.21
N ILE A 450 -8.03 -8.43 -3.62
CA ILE A 450 -9.43 -8.79 -3.44
C ILE A 450 -9.71 -10.14 -4.14
N GLU A 451 -9.32 -10.28 -5.41
CA GLU A 451 -9.46 -11.55 -6.14
C GLU A 451 -8.67 -12.69 -5.48
N ALA A 452 -7.45 -12.42 -5.02
CA ALA A 452 -6.66 -13.41 -4.30
C ALA A 452 -7.39 -13.86 -3.04
N PHE A 453 -7.87 -12.94 -2.19
CA PHE A 453 -8.54 -13.31 -0.95
C PHE A 453 -9.92 -13.94 -1.17
N ARG A 454 -10.68 -13.56 -2.21
CA ARG A 454 -11.91 -14.27 -2.60
C ARG A 454 -11.65 -15.75 -2.87
N ARG A 455 -10.55 -16.04 -3.56
CA ARG A 455 -10.20 -17.38 -4.04
C ARG A 455 -9.42 -18.19 -3.02
N PHE A 456 -8.66 -17.54 -2.15
CA PHE A 456 -7.69 -18.20 -1.29
C PHE A 456 -8.33 -19.15 -0.28
N GLN A 457 -7.74 -20.31 -0.07
CA GLN A 457 -8.11 -21.26 0.96
C GLN A 457 -6.85 -21.67 1.71
N ILE A 458 -6.95 -21.88 3.03
CA ILE A 458 -5.83 -22.42 3.80
C ILE A 458 -5.52 -23.81 3.21
N PRO A 459 -4.28 -24.08 2.75
CA PRO A 459 -3.93 -25.38 2.18
C PRO A 459 -4.34 -26.55 3.08
N ALA A 460 -4.86 -27.62 2.49
CA ALA A 460 -5.37 -28.79 3.24
C ALA A 460 -4.29 -29.39 4.17
N THR A 461 -3.03 -29.39 3.74
CA THR A 461 -1.88 -29.84 4.53
C THR A 461 -1.72 -29.04 5.83
N LEU A 462 -1.99 -27.74 5.82
CA LEU A 462 -1.94 -26.90 7.03
C LEU A 462 -3.18 -27.10 7.90
N GLN A 463 -4.35 -27.33 7.31
CA GLN A 463 -5.56 -27.70 8.05
C GLN A 463 -5.35 -29.00 8.82
N GLU A 464 -4.80 -30.03 8.17
CA GLU A 464 -4.48 -31.33 8.78
C GLU A 464 -3.40 -31.20 9.86
N LYS A 465 -2.30 -30.49 9.56
CA LYS A 465 -1.14 -30.39 10.46
C LYS A 465 -1.40 -29.55 11.70
N PHE A 466 -2.12 -28.44 11.57
CA PHE A 466 -2.28 -27.45 12.65
C PHE A 466 -3.73 -27.33 13.15
N GLY A 467 -4.67 -28.06 12.57
CA GLY A 467 -6.09 -28.00 12.94
C GLY A 467 -6.78 -26.70 12.49
N TYR A 468 -6.24 -26.01 11.49
CA TYR A 468 -6.89 -24.81 10.95
C TYR A 468 -8.19 -25.17 10.25
N ARG A 469 -9.19 -24.31 10.42
CA ARG A 469 -10.47 -24.45 9.72
C ARG A 469 -10.34 -23.84 8.33
N ALA A 470 -11.08 -24.40 7.37
CA ALA A 470 -11.28 -23.75 6.09
C ALA A 470 -11.95 -22.38 6.27
N ILE A 471 -11.56 -21.40 5.44
CA ILE A 471 -12.18 -20.06 5.41
C ILE A 471 -13.54 -20.19 4.72
N SER A 472 -14.61 -19.98 5.49
CA SER A 472 -15.99 -19.99 4.99
C SER A 472 -16.36 -18.70 4.25
N PRO A 473 -17.44 -18.69 3.44
CA PRO A 473 -17.98 -17.45 2.88
C PRO A 473 -18.32 -16.40 3.94
N GLU A 474 -18.81 -16.83 5.12
CA GLU A 474 -19.13 -15.96 6.25
C GLU A 474 -17.85 -15.33 6.84
N ASP A 475 -16.78 -16.12 7.01
CA ASP A 475 -15.48 -15.60 7.46
C ASP A 475 -14.95 -14.54 6.47
N ARG A 476 -15.07 -14.77 5.16
CA ARG A 476 -14.66 -13.78 4.15
C ARG A 476 -15.47 -12.51 4.25
N ALA A 477 -16.78 -12.59 4.40
CA ALA A 477 -17.64 -11.41 4.53
C ALA A 477 -17.31 -10.60 5.79
N LEU A 478 -17.02 -11.28 6.91
CA LEU A 478 -16.53 -10.66 8.14
C LEU A 478 -15.25 -9.87 7.88
N ILE A 479 -14.24 -10.55 7.33
CA ILE A 479 -12.91 -9.99 7.09
C ILE A 479 -12.96 -8.83 6.10
N PHE A 480 -13.61 -9.02 4.95
CA PHE A 480 -13.64 -8.03 3.87
C PHE A 480 -14.24 -6.69 4.27
N GLY A 481 -15.17 -6.65 5.22
CA GLY A 481 -15.70 -5.35 5.61
C GLY A 481 -16.71 -5.32 6.74
N LEU A 482 -17.37 -6.42 7.13
CA LEU A 482 -18.34 -6.35 8.22
C LEU A 482 -17.66 -6.06 9.58
N ASN A 483 -16.44 -6.57 9.80
CA ASN A 483 -15.67 -6.26 11.00
C ASN A 483 -15.28 -4.78 11.04
N GLY A 484 -14.77 -4.24 9.93
CA GLY A 484 -14.46 -2.82 9.80
C GLY A 484 -15.71 -1.95 9.98
N ALA A 485 -16.83 -2.32 9.35
CA ALA A 485 -18.08 -1.60 9.50
C ALA A 485 -18.56 -1.54 10.96
N ARG A 486 -18.43 -2.66 11.70
CA ARG A 486 -18.71 -2.72 13.14
C ARG A 486 -17.79 -1.79 13.94
N LEU A 487 -16.48 -1.81 13.68
CA LEU A 487 -15.52 -0.94 14.37
C LEU A 487 -15.79 0.54 14.15
N PHE A 488 -16.12 0.93 12.92
CA PHE A 488 -16.30 2.33 12.51
C PHE A 488 -17.75 2.82 12.54
N ASN A 489 -18.67 2.04 13.13
CA ASN A 489 -20.10 2.33 13.22
C ASN A 489 -20.72 2.67 11.85
N VAL A 490 -20.39 1.89 10.83
CA VAL A 490 -20.97 1.99 9.49
C VAL A 490 -22.19 1.06 9.41
N ASP A 491 -23.36 1.64 9.14
CA ASP A 491 -24.55 0.86 8.81
C ASP A 491 -24.41 0.29 7.39
N VAL A 492 -24.10 -1.00 7.31
CA VAL A 492 -23.90 -1.72 6.04
C VAL A 492 -25.16 -1.75 5.19
N ASN A 493 -26.35 -1.81 5.78
CA ASN A 493 -27.61 -1.86 5.04
C ASN A 493 -27.94 -0.49 4.43
N ALA A 494 -27.73 0.58 5.21
CA ALA A 494 -27.84 1.95 4.70
C ALA A 494 -26.80 2.20 3.59
N ALA A 495 -25.55 1.79 3.80
CA ALA A 495 -24.47 1.92 2.81
C ALA A 495 -24.82 1.18 1.51
N ARG A 496 -25.25 -0.09 1.59
CA ARG A 496 -25.68 -0.89 0.43
C ARG A 496 -26.86 -0.28 -0.34
N SER A 497 -27.68 0.53 0.33
CA SER A 497 -28.82 1.21 -0.30
C SER A 497 -28.40 2.52 -0.96
N ALA A 498 -27.53 3.30 -0.32
CA ALA A 498 -27.11 4.62 -0.80
C ALA A 498 -26.05 4.54 -1.91
N ILE A 499 -25.05 3.66 -1.75
CA ILE A 499 -23.86 3.59 -2.60
C ILE A 499 -24.17 3.35 -4.08
N PRO A 500 -25.04 2.40 -4.48
CA PRO A 500 -25.24 2.09 -5.91
C PRO A 500 -25.70 3.28 -6.75
N ALA A 501 -26.35 4.29 -6.15
CA ALA A 501 -26.83 5.49 -6.83
C ALA A 501 -25.94 6.73 -6.61
N ASP A 502 -24.84 6.59 -5.87
CA ASP A 502 -23.97 7.68 -5.46
C ASP A 502 -23.10 8.20 -6.62
N GLY A 503 -22.51 9.38 -6.45
CA GLY A 503 -21.72 10.05 -7.48
C GLY A 503 -20.53 9.22 -7.94
N LEU A 504 -19.85 8.55 -7.00
CA LEU A 504 -18.66 7.75 -7.29
C LEU A 504 -19.00 6.48 -8.09
N SER A 505 -20.11 5.84 -7.78
CA SER A 505 -20.61 4.65 -8.48
C SER A 505 -21.10 5.00 -9.88
N LYS A 506 -21.70 6.18 -10.08
CA LYS A 506 -22.02 6.71 -11.42
C LYS A 506 -20.76 6.96 -12.25
N LEU A 507 -19.72 7.56 -11.65
CA LEU A 507 -18.44 7.78 -12.30
C LEU A 507 -17.76 6.45 -12.67
N LYS A 508 -17.76 5.47 -11.75
CA LYS A 508 -17.28 4.10 -12.03
C LYS A 508 -18.04 3.45 -13.19
N ALA A 509 -19.37 3.56 -13.20
CA ALA A 509 -20.19 2.99 -14.28
C ALA A 509 -19.89 3.63 -15.64
N ALA A 510 -19.68 4.96 -15.68
CA ALA A 510 -19.26 5.66 -16.89
C ALA A 510 -17.86 5.19 -17.35
N TYR A 511 -16.90 5.11 -16.43
CA TYR A 511 -15.56 4.58 -16.70
C TYR A 511 -15.59 3.15 -17.27
N GLN A 512 -16.48 2.30 -16.75
CA GLN A 512 -16.68 0.94 -17.26
C GLN A 512 -17.35 0.91 -18.65
N ALA A 513 -18.27 1.84 -18.93
CA ALA A 513 -18.94 1.94 -20.22
C ALA A 513 -18.02 2.46 -21.33
N ASP A 514 -17.07 3.35 -21.00
CA ASP A 514 -16.14 3.98 -21.94
C ASP A 514 -14.94 3.08 -22.32
N GLY A 515 -14.88 1.85 -21.80
CA GLY A 515 -13.77 0.94 -22.00
C GLY A 515 -12.70 1.13 -20.92
N PRO A 516 -12.80 0.40 -19.79
CA PRO A 516 -11.93 0.65 -18.65
C PRO A 516 -10.47 0.33 -18.99
N GLU A 517 -9.58 1.25 -18.61
CA GLU A 517 -8.13 1.06 -18.67
C GLU A 517 -7.53 0.87 -17.27
N PRO A 518 -7.67 -0.32 -16.64
CA PRO A 518 -7.01 -0.57 -15.37
C PRO A 518 -5.50 -0.52 -15.57
N SER A 519 -4.78 0.01 -14.57
CA SER A 519 -3.32 0.12 -14.65
C SER A 519 -2.64 -1.24 -14.72
N LEU A 520 -3.18 -2.22 -13.99
CA LEU A 520 -2.63 -3.58 -13.82
C LEU A 520 -1.13 -3.55 -13.50
N THR A 521 -0.73 -2.60 -12.66
CA THR A 521 0.67 -2.37 -12.32
C THR A 521 0.83 -2.13 -10.83
N GLN A 522 2.08 -2.07 -10.38
CA GLN A 522 2.46 -1.73 -9.02
C GLN A 522 3.40 -0.53 -9.09
N TYR A 523 3.29 0.39 -8.14
CA TYR A 523 4.03 1.66 -8.19
C TYR A 523 5.35 1.64 -7.40
N GLY A 524 5.74 0.47 -6.88
CA GLY A 524 7.02 0.23 -6.21
C GLY A 524 8.17 -0.19 -7.14
N TRP A 525 9.24 -0.66 -6.51
CA TRP A 525 10.51 -1.04 -7.13
C TRP A 525 10.70 -2.54 -7.12
N VAL A 526 11.45 -3.06 -8.10
CA VAL A 526 11.76 -4.49 -8.21
C VAL A 526 13.21 -4.67 -8.59
N ALA A 527 13.81 -5.81 -8.24
CA ALA A 527 15.17 -6.11 -8.69
C ALA A 527 15.25 -6.02 -10.23
N ALA A 528 16.32 -5.41 -10.74
CA ALA A 528 16.52 -5.19 -12.16
C ALA A 528 17.02 -6.44 -12.92
N GLY A 529 17.38 -7.52 -12.20
CA GLY A 529 17.92 -8.78 -12.74
C GLY A 529 17.17 -10.00 -12.23
#